data_AF-A0A7S1PQS5-F1
#
_entry.id   AF-A0A7S1PQS5-F1
#
_cell.length_a   1.000
_cell.length_b   1.000
_cell.length_c   1.000
_cell.angle_alpha   90.00
_cell.angle_beta   90.00
_cell.angle_gamma   90.00
#
_symmetry.space_group_name_H-M   'P 1'
#
loop_
_entity.id
_entity.type
_entity.pdbx_description
1 polymer ?
#
loop_
_entity_poly.entity_id
_entity_poly.type
_entity_poly.pdbx_seq_one_letter_code
_entity_poly.pdbx_strand_id
1 'polypeptide(L)'
;RMLGTFQSDLSSISDEIRILQGDSMQMNMKLRNRRALQSLMTEYVSSVVVSPQLVRQICEEEINEDYLQYLSELNKKLDHVKQIEMQKLPSCAQSTPELEKLRTKAVSRIKDFLLQKINALKKPKTNLQILQRNVLVRFKFFTQFLTEHHPPVADEV
;
A
#
# COMPACT_ATOMS: atom_id res chain seq x y z
N ARG A 1 41.70 -58.37 2.22
CA ARG A 1 40.68 -57.87 1.24
C ARG A 1 39.55 -57.08 1.91
N MET A 2 38.99 -57.49 3.06
CA MET A 2 37.88 -56.78 3.73
C MET A 2 38.17 -55.33 4.17
N LEU A 3 39.39 -55.00 4.63
CA LEU A 3 39.69 -53.62 5.05
C LEU A 3 39.76 -52.62 3.89
N GLY A 4 40.23 -53.05 2.71
CA GLY A 4 40.34 -52.18 1.54
C GLY A 4 38.97 -51.85 0.94
N THR A 5 38.03 -52.81 0.96
CA THR A 5 36.64 -52.56 0.56
C THR A 5 35.94 -51.64 1.55
N PHE A 6 36.10 -51.86 2.86
CA PHE A 6 35.52 -51.00 3.89
C PHE A 6 36.06 -49.56 3.83
N GLN A 7 37.36 -49.39 3.59
CA GLN A 7 37.96 -48.07 3.38
C GLN A 7 37.40 -47.37 2.13
N SER A 8 37.23 -48.12 1.03
CA SER A 8 36.64 -47.59 -0.20
C SER A 8 35.18 -47.15 0.01
N ASP A 9 34.39 -47.96 0.72
CA ASP A 9 32.99 -47.68 1.02
C ASP A 9 32.85 -46.43 1.91
N LEU A 10 33.71 -46.28 2.93
CA LEU A 10 33.76 -45.07 3.76
C LEU A 10 34.17 -43.83 2.97
N SER A 11 35.11 -43.96 2.02
CA SER A 11 35.49 -42.84 1.15
C SER A 11 34.31 -42.43 0.26
N SER A 12 33.63 -43.40 -0.36
CA SER A 12 32.46 -43.15 -1.21
C SER A 12 31.34 -42.46 -0.43
N ILE A 13 31.00 -42.96 0.76
CA ILE A 13 29.98 -42.35 1.63
C ILE A 13 30.41 -40.93 2.04
N SER A 14 31.69 -40.71 2.34
CA SER A 14 32.18 -39.37 2.71
C SER A 14 32.09 -38.39 1.54
N ASP A 15 32.38 -38.85 0.32
CA ASP A 15 32.23 -38.05 -0.89
C ASP A 15 30.76 -37.76 -1.20
N GLU A 16 29.87 -38.74 -1.04
CA GLU A 16 28.42 -38.56 -1.17
C GLU A 16 27.87 -37.55 -0.15
N ILE A 17 28.30 -37.64 1.11
CA ILE A 17 27.93 -36.67 2.15
C ILE A 17 28.42 -35.28 1.76
N ARG A 18 29.64 -35.15 1.24
CA ARG A 18 30.19 -33.85 0.80
C ARG A 18 29.41 -33.27 -0.37
N ILE A 19 29.03 -34.09 -1.35
CA ILE A 19 28.19 -33.68 -2.48
C ILE A 19 26.83 -33.21 -1.97
N LEU A 20 26.17 -34.00 -1.12
CA LEU A 20 24.84 -33.66 -0.57
C LEU A 20 24.88 -32.39 0.29
N GLN A 21 25.95 -32.17 1.04
CA GLN A 21 26.18 -30.91 1.78
C GLN A 21 26.37 -29.73 0.83
N GLY A 22 27.15 -29.89 -0.24
CA GLY A 22 27.33 -28.89 -1.28
C GLY A 22 26.01 -28.51 -1.95
N ASP A 23 25.21 -29.51 -2.34
CA ASP A 23 23.90 -29.33 -2.96
C ASP A 23 22.92 -28.65 -2.01
N SER A 24 22.91 -29.06 -0.74
CA SER A 24 22.07 -28.45 0.30
C SER A 24 22.42 -26.96 0.49
N MET A 25 23.70 -26.61 0.51
CA MET A 25 24.15 -25.22 0.61
C MET A 25 23.73 -24.40 -0.61
N GLN A 26 23.90 -24.93 -1.82
CA GLN A 26 23.45 -24.26 -3.05
C GLN A 26 21.94 -24.08 -3.09
N MET A 27 21.17 -25.10 -2.69
CA MET A 27 19.72 -25.05 -2.59
C MET A 27 19.28 -23.97 -1.60
N ASN A 28 19.94 -23.87 -0.44
CA ASN A 28 19.66 -22.85 0.57
C ASN A 28 19.91 -21.44 0.01
N MET A 29 21.01 -21.23 -0.71
CA MET A 29 21.30 -19.95 -1.36
C MET A 29 20.22 -19.59 -2.39
N LYS A 30 19.84 -20.53 -3.26
CA LYS A 30 18.76 -20.32 -4.25
C LYS A 30 17.43 -19.98 -3.59
N LEU A 31 17.12 -20.61 -2.45
CA LEU A 31 15.90 -20.32 -1.68
C LEU A 31 15.94 -18.92 -1.06
N ARG A 32 17.06 -18.53 -0.45
CA ARG A 32 17.25 -17.19 0.12
C ARG A 32 17.09 -16.11 -0.94
N ASN A 33 17.72 -16.29 -2.11
CA ASN A 33 17.61 -15.34 -3.24
C ASN A 33 16.16 -15.21 -3.72
N ARG A 34 15.45 -16.34 -3.85
CA ARG A 34 14.02 -16.33 -4.23
C ARG A 34 13.15 -15.60 -3.21
N ARG A 35 13.38 -15.81 -1.91
CA ARG A 35 12.63 -15.11 -0.86
C ARG A 35 12.89 -13.61 -0.86
N ALA A 36 14.15 -13.20 -1.03
CA ALA A 36 14.51 -11.79 -1.13
C ALA A 36 13.83 -11.12 -2.35
N LEU A 37 13.89 -11.76 -3.51
CA LEU A 37 13.22 -11.29 -4.73
C LEU A 37 11.70 -11.22 -4.55
N GLN A 38 11.10 -12.26 -3.96
CA GLN A 38 9.66 -12.30 -3.70
C GLN A 38 9.22 -11.14 -2.80
N SER A 39 10.00 -10.83 -1.74
CA SER A 39 9.71 -9.71 -0.86
C SER A 39 9.70 -8.39 -1.63
N LEU A 40 10.74 -8.13 -2.42
CA LEU A 40 10.87 -6.91 -3.23
C LEU A 40 9.73 -6.78 -4.25
N MET A 41 9.41 -7.87 -4.94
CA MET A 41 8.33 -7.89 -5.93
C MET A 41 6.95 -7.73 -5.29
N THR A 42 6.75 -8.29 -4.09
CA THR A 42 5.47 -8.13 -3.36
C THR A 42 5.26 -6.68 -2.94
N GLU A 43 6.32 -6.02 -2.45
CA GLU A 43 6.27 -4.60 -2.09
C GLU A 43 5.96 -3.73 -3.31
N TYR A 44 6.65 -3.97 -4.43
CA TYR A 44 6.43 -3.25 -5.69
C TYR A 44 5.01 -3.46 -6.26
N VAL A 45 4.52 -4.70 -6.29
CA VAL A 45 3.16 -4.99 -6.77
C VAL A 45 2.13 -4.32 -5.87
N SER A 46 2.35 -4.35 -4.55
CA SER A 46 1.46 -3.68 -3.59
C SER A 46 1.45 -2.16 -3.77
N SER A 47 2.56 -1.53 -4.15
CA SER A 47 2.62 -0.08 -4.36
C SER A 47 2.02 0.38 -5.70
N VAL A 48 2.06 -0.45 -6.74
CA VAL A 48 1.62 -0.07 -8.10
C VAL A 48 0.19 -0.52 -8.42
N VAL A 49 -0.25 -1.67 -7.90
CA VAL A 49 -1.57 -2.23 -8.23
C VAL A 49 -2.68 -1.45 -7.54
N VAL A 50 -3.67 -1.03 -8.32
CA VAL A 50 -4.94 -0.48 -7.81
C VAL A 50 -5.90 -1.65 -7.60
N SER A 51 -6.13 -2.03 -6.34
CA SER A 51 -7.03 -3.14 -6.04
C SER A 51 -8.50 -2.74 -6.26
N PRO A 52 -9.37 -3.62 -6.80
CA PRO A 52 -10.80 -3.33 -6.91
C PRO A 52 -11.46 -3.04 -5.56
N GLN A 53 -10.89 -3.61 -4.48
CA GLN A 53 -11.32 -3.33 -3.11
C GLN A 53 -11.08 -1.86 -2.74
N LEU A 54 -9.87 -1.32 -3.00
CA LEU A 54 -9.56 0.09 -2.73
C LEU A 54 -10.48 1.01 -3.54
N VAL A 55 -10.78 0.65 -4.78
CA VAL A 55 -11.73 1.41 -5.63
C VAL A 55 -13.10 1.48 -4.98
N ARG A 56 -13.65 0.35 -4.51
CA ARG A 56 -14.95 0.31 -3.81
C ARG A 56 -14.91 1.09 -2.51
N GLN A 57 -13.85 0.93 -1.72
CA GLN A 57 -13.66 1.64 -0.47
C GLN A 57 -13.64 3.17 -0.65
N ILE A 58 -13.00 3.67 -1.70
CA ILE A 58 -12.97 5.10 -2.00
C ILE A 58 -14.30 5.59 -2.62
N CYS A 59 -14.94 4.79 -3.47
CA CYS A 59 -16.11 5.22 -4.23
C CYS A 59 -17.45 5.05 -3.51
N GLU A 60 -17.62 4.00 -2.72
CA GLU A 60 -18.93 3.52 -2.23
C GLU A 60 -19.05 3.60 -0.71
N GLU A 61 -18.01 3.29 0.06
CA GLU A 61 -18.06 3.24 1.53
C GLU A 61 -18.34 4.62 2.16
N GLU A 62 -18.89 4.63 3.38
CA GLU A 62 -19.15 5.86 4.12
C GLU A 62 -17.86 6.57 4.56
N ILE A 63 -17.90 7.90 4.61
CA ILE A 63 -16.77 8.70 5.10
C ILE A 63 -16.77 8.67 6.64
N ASN A 64 -16.01 7.74 7.20
CA ASN A 64 -15.82 7.51 8.62
C ASN A 64 -14.31 7.56 8.99
N GLU A 65 -13.92 7.09 10.18
CA GLU A 65 -12.51 7.02 10.57
C GLU A 65 -11.71 6.00 9.75
N ASP A 66 -12.31 4.88 9.36
CA ASP A 66 -11.68 3.86 8.52
C ASP A 66 -11.37 4.39 7.12
N TYR A 67 -12.18 5.35 6.62
CA TYR A 67 -11.94 6.03 5.35
C TYR A 67 -10.60 6.77 5.31
N LEU A 68 -10.09 7.25 6.46
CA LEU A 68 -8.76 7.85 6.55
C LEU A 68 -7.66 6.85 6.23
N GLN A 69 -7.85 5.58 6.60
CA GLN A 69 -6.90 4.52 6.28
C GLN A 69 -6.86 4.27 4.77
N TYR A 70 -8.02 4.26 4.11
CA TYR A 70 -8.13 4.09 2.66
C TYR A 70 -7.50 5.27 1.91
N LEU A 71 -7.72 6.50 2.39
CA LEU A 71 -7.06 7.70 1.85
C LEU A 71 -5.54 7.67 2.05
N SER A 72 -5.06 7.21 3.21
CA SER A 72 -3.63 7.07 3.46
C SER A 72 -2.99 6.05 2.52
N GLU A 73 -3.67 4.93 2.24
CA GLU A 73 -3.23 3.96 1.26
C GLU A 73 -3.19 4.55 -0.16
N LEU A 74 -4.24 5.27 -0.57
CA LEU A 74 -4.28 5.96 -1.86
C LEU A 74 -3.13 6.96 -2.01
N ASN A 75 -2.85 7.76 -0.98
CA ASN A 75 -1.74 8.72 -0.99
C ASN A 75 -0.38 8.05 -1.13
N LYS A 76 -0.12 6.97 -0.38
CA LYS A 76 1.13 6.22 -0.51
C LYS A 76 1.35 5.72 -1.93
N LYS A 77 0.29 5.22 -2.59
CA LYS A 77 0.35 4.76 -3.98
C LYS A 77 0.60 5.93 -4.95
N LEU A 78 -0.09 7.05 -4.76
CA LEU A 78 0.12 8.27 -5.56
C LEU A 78 1.57 8.79 -5.44
N ASP A 79 2.10 8.86 -4.22
CA ASP A 79 3.46 9.33 -3.98
C ASP A 79 4.52 8.38 -4.54
N HIS A 80 4.27 7.07 -4.48
CA HIS A 80 5.15 6.08 -5.09
C HIS A 80 5.19 6.20 -6.61
N VAL A 81 4.04 6.35 -7.26
CA VAL A 81 3.96 6.50 -8.72
C VAL A 81 4.52 7.84 -9.21
N LYS A 82 4.52 8.89 -8.36
CA LYS A 82 5.18 10.17 -8.65
C LYS A 82 6.70 10.11 -8.66
N GLN A 83 7.33 9.07 -8.10
CA GLN A 83 8.78 8.97 -8.10
C GLN A 83 9.34 8.84 -9.52
N ILE A 84 10.41 9.60 -9.83
CA ILE A 84 11.01 9.68 -11.19
C ILE A 84 11.42 8.30 -11.71
N GLU A 85 11.92 7.43 -10.84
CA GLU A 85 12.33 6.06 -11.19
C GLU A 85 11.12 5.20 -11.56
N MET A 86 10.01 5.36 -10.84
CA MET A 86 8.77 4.61 -11.06
C MET A 86 8.04 5.06 -12.32
N GLN A 87 8.08 6.35 -12.66
CA GLN A 87 7.45 6.88 -13.88
C GLN A 87 8.03 6.29 -15.18
N LYS A 88 9.28 5.79 -15.14
CA LYS A 88 9.92 5.14 -16.29
C LYS A 88 9.38 3.72 -16.53
N LEU A 89 8.68 3.15 -15.55
CA LEU A 89 8.15 1.79 -15.63
C LEU A 89 6.77 1.80 -16.33
N PRO A 90 6.55 0.92 -17.32
CA PRO A 90 5.29 0.90 -18.08
C PRO A 90 4.07 0.56 -17.20
N SER A 91 4.25 -0.24 -16.17
CA SER A 91 3.23 -0.58 -15.16
C SER A 91 2.73 0.63 -14.39
N CYS A 92 3.62 1.56 -14.02
CA CYS A 92 3.24 2.80 -13.33
C CYS A 92 2.53 3.75 -14.28
N ALA A 93 2.98 3.85 -15.54
CA ALA A 93 2.31 4.66 -16.55
C ALA A 93 0.86 4.18 -16.79
N GLN A 94 0.63 2.86 -16.70
CA GLN A 94 -0.70 2.28 -16.80
C GLN A 94 -1.57 2.49 -15.57
N SER A 95 -1.03 2.55 -14.34
CA SER A 95 -1.83 2.71 -13.12
C SER A 95 -2.04 4.17 -12.68
N THR A 96 -1.19 5.08 -13.16
CA THR A 96 -1.31 6.52 -12.91
C THR A 96 -2.70 7.07 -13.21
N PRO A 97 -3.31 6.86 -14.39
CA PRO A 97 -4.61 7.46 -14.69
C PRO A 97 -5.74 6.94 -13.78
N GLU A 98 -5.70 5.68 -13.34
CA GLU A 98 -6.68 5.10 -12.41
C GLU A 98 -6.52 5.69 -11.01
N LEU A 99 -5.28 5.83 -10.53
CA LEU A 99 -5.00 6.49 -9.25
C LEU A 99 -5.44 7.95 -9.26
N GLU A 100 -5.23 8.66 -10.37
CA GLU A 100 -5.68 10.04 -10.54
C GLU A 100 -7.20 10.16 -10.56
N LYS A 101 -7.91 9.26 -11.24
CA LYS A 101 -9.38 9.20 -11.20
C LYS A 101 -9.89 8.95 -9.77
N LEU A 102 -9.25 8.05 -9.03
CA LEU A 102 -9.58 7.79 -7.62
C LEU A 102 -9.33 9.02 -6.76
N ARG A 103 -8.21 9.73 -6.98
CA ARG A 103 -7.90 10.99 -6.29
C ARG A 103 -9.00 12.03 -6.51
N THR A 104 -9.39 12.28 -7.76
CA THR A 104 -10.47 13.23 -8.07
C THR A 104 -11.79 12.81 -7.42
N LYS A 105 -12.13 11.52 -7.45
CA LYS A 105 -13.35 11.00 -6.82
C LYS A 105 -13.31 11.18 -5.30
N ALA A 106 -12.19 10.86 -4.65
CA ALA A 106 -11.99 11.04 -3.22
C ALA A 106 -12.14 12.51 -2.81
N VAL A 107 -11.51 13.44 -3.54
CA VAL A 107 -11.60 14.88 -3.31
C VAL A 107 -13.06 15.36 -3.39
N SER A 108 -13.81 14.95 -4.42
CA SER A 108 -15.22 15.31 -4.57
C SER A 108 -16.06 14.80 -3.40
N ARG A 109 -15.90 13.52 -3.00
CA ARG A 109 -16.69 12.95 -1.90
C ARG A 109 -16.38 13.61 -0.57
N ILE A 110 -15.09 13.88 -0.29
CA ILE A 110 -14.68 14.58 0.92
C ILE A 110 -15.29 15.99 0.91
N LYS A 111 -15.17 16.76 -0.17
CA LYS A 111 -15.78 18.09 -0.30
C LYS A 111 -17.27 18.06 0.01
N ASP A 112 -18.03 17.16 -0.62
CA ASP A 112 -19.47 17.04 -0.40
C ASP A 112 -19.80 16.71 1.06
N PHE A 113 -19.04 15.81 1.68
CA PHE A 113 -19.19 15.47 3.09
C PHE A 113 -18.91 16.67 4.00
N LEU A 114 -17.82 17.40 3.77
CA LEU A 114 -17.48 18.56 4.58
C LEU A 114 -18.55 19.66 4.45
N LEU A 115 -19.00 19.96 3.22
CA LEU A 115 -20.08 20.91 2.96
C LEU A 115 -21.40 20.51 3.61
N GLN A 116 -21.78 19.23 3.56
CA GLN A 116 -22.97 18.72 4.25
C GLN A 116 -22.88 18.93 5.77
N LYS A 117 -21.72 18.64 6.36
CA LYS A 117 -21.49 18.85 7.80
C LYS A 117 -21.47 20.34 8.16
N ILE A 118 -20.90 21.21 7.32
CA ILE A 118 -20.95 22.67 7.48
C ILE A 118 -22.38 23.20 7.39
N ASN A 119 -23.17 22.71 6.45
CA ASN A 119 -24.57 23.11 6.33
C ASN A 119 -25.43 22.61 7.49
N ALA A 120 -25.10 21.45 8.08
CA ALA A 120 -25.73 20.98 9.31
C ALA A 120 -25.43 21.91 10.50
N LEU A 121 -24.23 22.49 10.57
CA LEU A 121 -23.85 23.48 11.60
C LEU A 121 -24.68 24.77 11.52
N LYS A 122 -25.14 25.16 10.32
CA LYS A 122 -25.94 26.37 10.11
C LYS A 122 -27.40 26.26 10.58
N LYS A 123 -27.87 25.06 10.96
CA LYS A 123 -29.26 24.86 11.42
C LYS A 123 -29.43 25.34 12.88
N PRO A 124 -30.49 26.14 13.18
CA PRO A 124 -30.75 26.64 14.53
C PRO A 124 -31.07 25.48 15.50
N LYS A 125 -30.64 25.60 16.76
CA LYS A 125 -30.71 24.59 17.85
C LYS A 125 -29.67 23.44 17.81
N THR A 126 -28.61 23.56 17.01
CA THR A 126 -27.51 22.59 17.01
C THR A 126 -26.58 22.82 18.22
N ASN A 127 -26.33 21.77 19.02
CA ASN A 127 -25.46 21.86 20.20
C ASN A 127 -23.97 21.92 19.76
N LEU A 128 -23.46 23.14 19.58
CA LEU A 128 -22.14 23.44 19.03
C LEU A 128 -20.99 22.73 19.79
N GLN A 129 -21.07 22.57 21.12
CA GLN A 129 -20.01 21.95 21.91
C GLN A 129 -19.79 20.45 21.61
N ILE A 130 -20.88 19.68 21.43
CA ILE A 130 -20.80 18.25 21.12
C ILE A 130 -20.28 18.04 19.69
N LEU A 131 -20.62 18.95 18.78
CA LEU A 131 -20.26 18.87 17.37
C LEU A 131 -18.82 19.33 17.10
N GLN A 132 -18.31 20.34 17.84
CA GLN A 132 -16.90 20.72 17.77
C GLN A 132 -15.97 19.57 18.18
N ARG A 133 -16.30 18.85 19.27
CA ARG A 133 -15.45 17.76 19.78
C ARG A 133 -15.45 16.52 18.89
N ASN A 134 -16.59 16.17 18.29
CA ASN A 134 -16.74 14.95 17.50
C ASN A 134 -16.48 15.13 16.00
N VAL A 135 -16.55 16.36 15.47
CA VAL A 135 -16.47 16.61 14.03
C VAL A 135 -15.27 17.47 13.65
N LEU A 136 -14.95 18.58 14.34
CA LEU A 136 -13.83 19.47 13.95
C LEU A 136 -12.46 18.80 14.00
N VAL A 137 -12.21 17.90 14.96
CA VAL A 137 -10.96 17.13 15.03
C VAL A 137 -10.82 16.22 13.80
N ARG A 138 -11.93 15.64 13.32
CA ARG A 138 -11.96 14.78 12.13
C ARG A 138 -11.84 15.59 10.83
N PHE A 139 -12.42 16.79 10.78
CA PHE A 139 -12.26 17.72 9.66
C PHE A 139 -10.79 18.04 9.38
N LYS A 140 -9.94 18.18 10.41
CA LYS A 140 -8.52 18.53 10.24
C LYS A 140 -7.76 17.59 9.29
N PHE A 141 -8.00 16.28 9.39
CA PHE A 141 -7.31 15.31 8.52
C PHE A 141 -7.81 15.39 7.08
N PHE A 142 -9.11 15.59 6.89
CA PHE A 142 -9.69 15.76 5.56
C PHE A 142 -9.29 17.09 4.91
N THR A 143 -9.25 18.19 5.66
CA THR A 143 -8.79 19.48 5.14
C THR A 143 -7.30 19.44 4.81
N GLN A 144 -6.46 18.81 5.64
CA GLN A 144 -5.05 18.59 5.32
C GLN A 144 -4.87 17.80 4.01
N PHE A 145 -5.63 16.71 3.83
CA PHE A 145 -5.61 15.92 2.60
C PHE A 145 -6.03 16.78 1.38
N LEU A 146 -7.08 17.59 1.51
CA LEU A 146 -7.53 18.49 0.45
C LEU A 146 -6.47 19.54 0.12
N THR A 147 -5.80 20.13 1.12
CA THR A 147 -4.74 21.11 0.90
C THR A 147 -3.53 20.50 0.19
N GLU A 148 -3.15 19.26 0.50
CA GLU A 148 -2.03 18.59 -0.16
C GLU A 148 -2.32 18.18 -1.62
N HIS A 149 -3.53 17.71 -1.90
CA HIS A 149 -3.84 17.11 -3.21
C HIS A 149 -4.62 18.03 -4.15
N HIS A 150 -5.36 19.00 -3.62
CA HIS A 150 -6.16 19.92 -4.40
C HIS A 150 -6.42 21.26 -3.66
N PRO A 151 -5.38 22.13 -3.50
CA PRO A 151 -5.46 23.39 -2.77
C PRO A 151 -6.70 24.27 -3.08
N PRO A 152 -7.09 24.49 -4.35
CA PRO A 152 -8.25 25.35 -4.63
C PRO A 152 -9.59 24.76 -4.17
N VAL A 153 -9.69 23.45 -3.94
CA VAL A 153 -10.90 22.83 -3.35
C VAL A 153 -10.88 22.94 -1.83
N ALA A 154 -9.70 23.01 -1.21
CA ALA A 154 -9.59 23.26 0.21
C ALA A 154 -10.05 24.69 0.58
N ASP A 155 -9.78 25.68 -0.27
CA ASP A 155 -10.18 27.08 -0.04
C ASP A 155 -11.70 27.32 -0.17
N GLU A 156 -12.42 26.42 -0.86
CA GLU A 156 -13.88 26.51 -1.06
C GLU A 156 -14.71 25.92 0.09
N VAL A 157 -14.09 25.15 0.99
CA VAL A 157 -14.74 24.43 2.10
C VAL A 157 -14.48 25.13 3.42
#